data_AF-A0A356T4S7-F1
#
_entry.id   AF-A0A356T4S7-F1
#
_cell.length_a   1.000
_cell.length_b   1.000
_cell.length_c   1.000
_cell.angle_alpha   90.00
_cell.angle_beta   90.00
_cell.angle_gamma   90.00
#
_symmetry.space_group_name_H-M   'P 1'
#
loop_
_entity.id
_entity.type
_entity.pdbx_description
1 polymer ?
#
loop_
_entity_poly.entity_id
_entity_poly.type
_entity_poly.pdbx_seq_one_letter_code
_entity_poly.pdbx_strand_id
1 'polypeptide(L)'
;HEHESWLAHHFDTPLQQFESAKLGMWLFLAQEVLFFSGLFVAYGVFRANYPDAFAAGSAQLDRIIGGFNTCVLLVSSFTAAMAVRSAQMGDRKQTSMHLIITILCAFGFLIIKYFEYSAKFDHGLLPGQFFH
;
A
#
# COMPACT_ATOMS: atom_id res chain seq x y z
N HIS A 1 -5.88 41.12 -13.62
CA HIS A 1 -5.20 40.26 -12.64
C HIS A 1 -4.87 38.96 -13.34
N GLU A 2 -3.64 38.84 -13.85
CA GLU A 2 -3.16 37.59 -14.46
C GLU A 2 -2.73 36.67 -13.32
N HIS A 3 -3.51 35.62 -13.05
CA HIS A 3 -3.11 34.56 -12.14
C HIS A 3 -2.26 33.56 -12.92
N GLU A 4 -1.12 33.13 -12.37
CA GLU A 4 -0.26 32.15 -13.03
C GLU A 4 -0.98 30.81 -13.21
N SER A 5 -0.81 30.17 -14.37
CA SER A 5 -1.58 28.96 -14.77
C SER A 5 -1.46 27.75 -13.84
N TRP A 6 -0.44 27.71 -12.97
CA TRP A 6 -0.20 26.63 -12.02
C TRP A 6 -0.81 26.88 -10.63
N LEU A 7 -1.29 28.10 -10.35
CA LEU A 7 -2.01 28.45 -9.14
C LEU A 7 -3.51 28.26 -9.40
N ALA A 8 -4.15 27.36 -8.65
CA ALA A 8 -5.58 27.16 -8.78
C ALA A 8 -6.35 28.40 -8.30
N HIS A 9 -7.37 28.81 -9.05
CA HIS A 9 -8.11 30.06 -8.85
C HIS A 9 -8.83 30.22 -7.51
N HIS A 10 -8.97 29.15 -6.72
CA HIS A 10 -9.54 29.17 -5.37
C HIS A 10 -8.50 29.38 -4.26
N PHE A 11 -7.21 29.51 -4.61
CA PHE A 11 -6.15 29.80 -3.67
C PHE A 11 -5.57 31.19 -3.92
N ASP A 12 -5.36 31.91 -2.82
CA ASP A 12 -4.79 33.26 -2.87
C ASP A 12 -3.27 33.21 -2.99
N THR A 13 -2.64 32.14 -2.48
CA THR A 13 -1.17 31.99 -2.50
C THR A 13 -0.71 30.56 -2.82
N PRO A 14 0.48 30.40 -3.42
CA PRO A 14 1.12 29.10 -3.65
C PRO A 14 1.32 28.28 -2.37
N LEU A 15 1.64 28.95 -1.25
CA LEU A 15 1.86 28.31 0.04
C LEU A 15 0.55 27.71 0.56
N GLN A 16 -0.55 28.47 0.49
CA GLN A 16 -1.88 28.00 0.88
C GLN A 16 -2.33 26.78 0.07
N GLN A 17 -2.07 26.77 -1.25
CA GLN A 17 -2.34 25.61 -2.11
C GLN A 17 -1.55 24.37 -1.65
N PHE A 18 -0.25 24.52 -1.35
CA PHE A 18 0.59 23.43 -0.87
C PHE A 18 0.16 22.89 0.50
N GLU A 19 -0.13 23.76 1.46
CA GLU A 19 -0.61 23.38 2.79
C GLU A 19 -1.95 22.66 2.73
N SER A 20 -2.86 23.15 1.89
CA SER A 20 -4.17 22.54 1.66
C SER A 20 -4.04 21.14 1.03
N ALA A 21 -3.16 20.97 0.04
CA ALA A 21 -2.87 19.67 -0.55
C ALA A 21 -2.27 18.69 0.48
N LYS A 22 -1.34 19.16 1.32
CA LYS A 22 -0.75 18.36 2.40
C LYS A 22 -1.79 17.92 3.43
N LEU A 23 -2.69 18.83 3.84
CA LEU A 23 -3.78 18.52 4.75
C LEU A 23 -4.76 17.51 4.14
N GLY A 24 -5.11 17.67 2.86
CA GLY A 24 -5.93 16.71 2.12
C GLY A 24 -5.32 15.31 2.11
N MET A 25 -4.01 15.17 1.89
CA MET A 25 -3.33 13.88 1.97
C MET A 25 -3.35 13.27 3.38
N TRP A 26 -3.21 14.07 4.44
CA TRP A 26 -3.33 13.58 5.82
C TRP A 26 -4.73 13.05 6.14
N LEU A 27 -5.78 13.77 5.72
CA LEU A 27 -7.16 13.31 5.90
C LEU A 27 -7.45 12.03 5.11
N PHE A 28 -6.96 11.94 3.88
CA PHE A 28 -7.05 10.72 3.07
C PHE A 28 -6.38 9.53 3.77
N LEU A 29 -5.15 9.70 4.28
CA LEU A 29 -4.45 8.65 5.03
C LEU A 29 -5.19 8.26 6.32
N ALA A 30 -5.76 9.23 7.05
CA ALA A 30 -6.55 8.95 8.24
C ALA A 30 -7.79 8.10 7.92
N GLN A 31 -8.45 8.37 6.79
CA GLN A 31 -9.59 7.59 6.34
C GLN A 31 -9.19 6.14 5.98
N GLU A 32 -8.05 5.93 5.33
CA GLU A 32 -7.53 4.59 5.05
C GLU A 32 -7.25 3.82 6.35
N VAL A 33 -6.68 4.47 7.37
CA VAL A 33 -6.49 3.85 8.69
C VAL A 33 -7.81 3.40 9.31
N LEU A 34 -8.86 4.23 9.23
CA LEU A 34 -10.20 3.86 9.72
C LEU A 34 -10.80 2.69 8.92
N PHE A 35 -10.65 2.68 7.59
CA PHE A 35 -11.10 1.60 6.73
C PHE A 35 -10.46 0.26 7.12
N PHE A 36 -9.13 0.21 7.23
CA PHE A 36 -8.42 -1.00 7.65
C PHE A 36 -8.70 -1.38 9.12
N SER A 37 -8.95 -0.41 10.00
CA SER A 37 -9.33 -0.69 11.39
C SER A 37 -10.61 -1.52 11.47
N GLY A 38 -11.61 -1.24 10.62
CA GLY A 38 -12.81 -2.07 10.49
C GLY A 38 -12.50 -3.52 10.11
N LEU A 39 -11.58 -3.72 9.16
CA LEU A 39 -11.12 -5.05 8.75
C LEU A 39 -10.39 -5.79 9.89
N PHE A 40 -9.58 -5.09 10.69
CA PHE A 40 -8.92 -5.68 11.86
C PHE A 40 -9.90 -6.08 12.96
N VAL A 41 -10.93 -5.27 13.23
CA VAL A 41 -12.00 -5.62 14.16
C VAL A 41 -12.75 -6.87 13.68
N ALA A 42 -13.12 -6.91 12.40
CA ALA A 42 -13.75 -8.10 11.81
C ALA A 42 -12.85 -9.34 11.96
N TYR A 43 -11.57 -9.24 11.60
CA TYR A 43 -10.59 -10.32 11.79
C TYR A 43 -10.54 -10.80 13.26
N GLY A 44 -10.49 -9.88 14.22
CA GLY A 44 -10.44 -10.20 15.65
C GLY A 44 -11.69 -10.95 16.13
N VAL A 45 -12.88 -10.48 15.73
CA VAL A 45 -14.16 -11.12 16.06
C VAL A 45 -14.25 -12.53 15.45
N PHE A 46 -13.92 -12.69 14.17
CA PHE A 46 -13.95 -14.00 13.51
C PHE A 46 -12.93 -14.97 14.12
N ARG A 47 -11.74 -14.48 14.46
CA ARG A 47 -10.71 -15.30 15.13
C ARG A 47 -11.14 -15.77 16.51
N ALA A 48 -11.86 -14.94 17.26
CA ALA A 48 -12.40 -15.32 18.57
C ALA A 48 -13.54 -16.33 18.46
N ASN A 49 -14.40 -16.19 17.46
CA ASN A 49 -15.56 -17.07 17.26
C ASN A 49 -15.20 -18.43 16.62
N TYR A 50 -14.13 -18.49 15.80
CA TYR A 50 -13.74 -19.69 15.05
C TYR A 50 -12.25 -20.03 15.21
N PRO A 51 -11.75 -20.28 16.43
CA PRO A 51 -10.32 -20.45 16.69
C PRO A 51 -9.69 -21.62 15.93
N ASP A 52 -10.40 -22.75 15.80
CA ASP A 52 -9.89 -23.95 15.13
C ASP A 52 -9.73 -23.75 13.61
N ALA A 53 -10.68 -23.05 12.98
CA ALA A 53 -10.59 -22.71 11.55
C ALA A 53 -9.41 -21.77 11.27
N PHE A 54 -9.14 -20.82 12.16
CA PHE A 54 -7.98 -19.92 12.06
C PHE A 54 -6.65 -20.64 12.31
N ALA A 55 -6.62 -21.63 13.21
CA ALA A 55 -5.44 -22.46 13.44
C ALA A 55 -5.09 -23.29 12.20
N ALA A 56 -6.09 -23.92 11.57
CA ALA A 56 -5.91 -24.67 10.33
C ALA A 56 -5.46 -23.77 9.16
N GLY A 57 -6.07 -22.59 8.99
CA GLY A 57 -5.68 -21.63 7.96
C GLY A 57 -4.27 -21.07 8.14
N SER A 58 -3.82 -20.85 9.38
CA SER A 58 -2.47 -20.35 9.66
C SER A 58 -1.38 -21.38 9.32
N ALA A 59 -1.67 -22.68 9.37
CA ALA A 59 -0.73 -23.74 9.02
C ALA A 59 -0.47 -23.84 7.51
N GLN A 60 -1.38 -23.32 6.69
CA GLN A 60 -1.30 -23.33 5.22
C GLN A 60 -0.60 -22.09 4.64
N LEU A 61 -0.13 -21.17 5.49
CA LEU A 61 0.51 -19.94 5.04
C LEU A 61 2.01 -20.16 4.81
N ASP A 62 2.47 -19.95 3.57
CA ASP A 62 3.90 -19.93 3.27
C ASP A 62 4.55 -18.66 3.86
N ARG A 63 5.24 -18.86 4.98
CA ARG A 63 5.89 -17.79 5.73
C ARG A 63 7.12 -17.24 5.02
N ILE A 64 7.77 -18.03 4.16
CA ILE A 64 8.97 -17.62 3.43
C ILE A 64 8.59 -16.68 2.28
N ILE A 65 7.60 -17.06 1.47
CA ILE A 65 7.08 -16.20 0.40
C ILE A 65 6.47 -14.92 0.99
N GLY A 66 5.72 -15.04 2.09
CA GLY A 66 5.19 -13.89 2.81
C GLY A 66 6.28 -12.93 3.29
N GLY A 67 7.32 -13.46 3.96
CA GLY A 67 8.44 -12.67 4.47
C GLY A 67 9.26 -12.01 3.37
N PHE A 68 9.56 -12.72 2.28
CA PHE A 68 10.24 -12.14 1.12
C PHE A 68 9.47 -10.95 0.55
N ASN A 69 8.15 -11.10 0.41
CA ASN A 69 7.31 -10.05 -0.12
C ASN A 69 7.23 -8.83 0.82
N THR A 70 7.29 -9.05 2.13
CA THR A 70 7.46 -7.96 3.11
C THR A 70 8.79 -7.24 2.92
N CYS A 71 9.89 -7.95 2.69
CA CYS A 71 11.18 -7.32 2.39
C CYS A 71 11.10 -6.46 1.11
N VAL A 72 10.44 -6.94 0.06
CA VAL A 72 10.20 -6.16 -1.17
C VAL A 72 9.46 -4.86 -0.88
N LEU A 73 8.39 -4.90 -0.07
CA LEU A 73 7.64 -3.70 0.32
C LEU A 73 8.48 -2.72 1.15
N LEU A 74 9.31 -3.22 2.06
CA LEU A 74 10.20 -2.37 2.86
C LEU A 74 11.24 -1.65 1.99
N VAL A 75 11.85 -2.38 1.04
CA VAL A 75 12.77 -1.80 0.06
C VAL A 75 12.06 -0.76 -0.80
N SER A 76 10.84 -1.07 -1.26
CA SER A 76 10.01 -0.14 -2.03
C SER A 76 9.69 1.15 -1.26
N SER A 77 9.40 1.05 0.03
CA SER A 77 9.14 2.22 0.89
C SER A 77 10.41 3.06 1.06
N PHE A 78 11.56 2.40 1.26
CA PHE A 78 12.85 3.06 1.33
C PHE A 78 13.19 3.82 0.04
N THR A 79 12.97 3.22 -1.14
CA THR A 79 13.22 3.88 -2.43
C THR A 79 12.28 5.06 -2.67
N ALA A 80 11.01 4.98 -2.23
CA ALA A 80 10.09 6.11 -2.25
C ALA A 80 10.57 7.27 -1.36
N ALA A 81 11.04 6.98 -0.14
CA ALA A 81 11.60 8.00 0.74
C ALA A 81 12.87 8.66 0.16
N MET A 82 13.74 7.86 -0.48
CA MET A 82 14.90 8.40 -1.20
C MET A 82 14.51 9.28 -2.38
N ALA A 83 13.45 8.93 -3.12
CA ALA A 83 12.95 9.76 -4.22
C ALA A 83 12.52 11.15 -3.72
N VAL A 84 11.80 11.22 -2.59
CA VAL A 84 11.40 12.50 -1.96
C VAL A 84 12.64 13.30 -1.55
N ARG A 85 13.63 12.65 -0.95
CA ARG A 85 14.90 13.31 -0.57
C ARG A 85 15.64 13.86 -1.80
N SER A 86 15.78 13.07 -2.86
CA SER A 86 16.41 13.52 -4.11
C SER A 86 15.66 14.68 -4.76
N ALA A 87 14.33 14.68 -4.69
CA ALA A 87 13.50 15.77 -5.20
C ALA A 87 13.74 17.06 -4.42
N GLN A 88 13.87 16.98 -3.10
CA GLN A 88 14.21 18.13 -2.23
C GLN A 88 15.61 18.69 -2.53
N MET A 89 16.55 17.84 -2.96
CA MET A 89 17.91 18.24 -3.36
C MET A 89 18.00 18.73 -4.82
N GLY A 90 16.90 18.72 -5.57
CA GLY A 90 16.86 19.12 -6.98
C GLY A 90 17.44 18.08 -7.96
N ASP A 91 17.77 16.88 -7.50
CA ASP A 91 18.32 15.82 -8.35
C ASP A 91 17.20 15.05 -9.05
N ARG A 92 16.82 15.53 -10.23
CA ARG A 92 15.78 14.91 -11.07
C ARG A 92 16.13 13.50 -11.49
N LYS A 93 17.40 13.22 -11.80
CA LYS A 93 17.83 11.90 -12.29
C LYS A 93 17.65 10.84 -11.20
N GLN A 94 18.14 11.12 -10.00
CA GLN A 94 17.98 10.22 -8.85
C GLN A 94 16.51 10.08 -8.46
N THR A 95 15.74 11.17 -8.48
CA THR A 95 14.30 11.15 -8.20
C THR A 95 13.56 10.18 -9.14
N SER A 96 13.74 10.32 -10.45
CA SER A 96 13.09 9.44 -11.43
C SER A 96 13.56 7.99 -11.30
N MET A 97 14.85 7.76 -11.09
CA MET A 97 15.40 6.41 -10.92
C MET A 97 14.80 5.72 -9.68
N HIS A 98 14.72 6.41 -8.55
CA HIS A 98 14.14 5.86 -7.33
C HIS A 98 12.64 5.58 -7.48
N LEU A 99 11.89 6.42 -8.18
CA LEU A 99 10.47 6.16 -8.49
C LEU A 99 10.29 4.93 -9.39
N ILE A 100 11.13 4.75 -10.41
CA ILE A 100 11.09 3.57 -11.28
C ILE A 100 11.34 2.30 -10.45
N ILE A 101 12.34 2.31 -9.56
CA ILE A 101 12.62 1.16 -8.69
C ILE A 101 11.42 0.85 -7.79
N THR A 102 10.81 1.86 -7.17
CA THR A 102 9.59 1.68 -6.35
C THR A 102 8.46 1.03 -7.16
N ILE A 103 8.23 1.48 -8.40
CA ILE A 103 7.19 0.91 -9.28
C ILE A 103 7.51 -0.55 -9.65
N LEU A 104 8.77 -0.86 -9.96
CA LEU A 104 9.20 -2.24 -10.25
C LEU A 104 9.01 -3.16 -9.04
N CYS A 105 9.33 -2.69 -7.82
CA CYS A 105 9.05 -3.44 -6.59
C CYS A 105 7.55 -3.68 -6.41
N ALA A 106 6.71 -2.70 -6.69
CA ALA A 106 5.25 -2.85 -6.62
C ALA A 106 4.72 -3.89 -7.62
N PHE A 107 5.20 -3.89 -8.86
CA PHE A 107 4.85 -4.93 -9.83
C PHE A 107 5.35 -6.31 -9.42
N GLY A 108 6.58 -6.41 -8.89
CA GLY A 108 7.11 -7.65 -8.33
C GLY A 108 6.22 -8.21 -7.22
N PHE A 109 5.78 -7.36 -6.29
CA PHE A 109 4.83 -7.72 -5.23
C PHE A 109 3.51 -8.27 -5.81
N LEU A 110 2.94 -7.59 -6.80
CA LEU A 110 1.67 -7.99 -7.42
C LEU A 110 1.80 -9.33 -8.15
N ILE A 111 2.89 -9.57 -8.87
CA ILE A 111 3.15 -10.83 -9.58
C ILE A 111 3.25 -11.99 -8.59
N ILE A 112 4.02 -11.84 -7.51
CA ILE A 112 4.15 -12.86 -6.46
C ILE A 112 2.78 -13.18 -5.87
N LYS A 113 1.99 -12.14 -5.56
CA LYS A 113 0.64 -12.33 -5.03
C LYS A 113 -0.30 -13.00 -6.02
N TYR A 114 -0.22 -12.65 -7.30
CA TYR A 114 -1.03 -13.27 -8.34
C TYR A 114 -0.78 -14.78 -8.41
N PHE A 115 0.47 -15.21 -8.41
CA PHE A 115 0.80 -16.65 -8.41
C PHE A 115 0.41 -17.35 -7.12
N GLU A 116 0.65 -16.72 -5.95
CA GLU A 116 0.26 -17.28 -4.66
C GLU A 116 -1.27 -17.47 -4.55
N TYR A 117 -2.05 -16.49 -5.02
CA TYR A 117 -3.50 -16.58 -5.03
C TYR A 117 -4.00 -17.60 -6.05
N SER A 118 -3.47 -17.60 -7.28
CA SER A 118 -3.85 -18.58 -8.32
C SER A 118 -3.60 -20.01 -7.85
N ALA A 119 -2.45 -20.28 -7.22
CA ALA A 119 -2.17 -21.57 -6.62
C ALA A 119 -3.15 -21.92 -5.48
N LYS A 120 -3.61 -20.95 -4.68
CA LYS A 120 -4.63 -21.18 -3.64
C LYS A 120 -6.03 -21.39 -4.20
N PHE A 121 -6.36 -20.77 -5.34
CA PHE A 121 -7.59 -21.00 -6.08
C PHE A 121 -7.67 -22.45 -6.59
N ASP A 122 -6.57 -22.96 -7.14
CA ASP A 122 -6.50 -24.34 -7.64
C ASP A 122 -6.61 -25.39 -6.53
N HIS A 123 -6.20 -25.05 -5.29
CA HIS A 123 -6.32 -25.91 -4.11
C HIS A 123 -7.66 -25.77 -3.36
N GLY A 124 -8.65 -25.05 -3.89
CA GLY A 124 -9.99 -24.99 -3.31
C GLY A 124 -10.12 -24.18 -2.01
N LEU A 125 -9.12 -23.36 -1.66
CA LEU A 125 -9.12 -22.53 -0.43
C LEU A 125 -9.91 -21.22 -0.65
N LEU A 126 -11.12 -21.33 -1.19
CA LEU A 126 -11.97 -20.19 -1.50
C LEU A 126 -12.78 -19.71 -0.28
N PRO A 127 -13.12 -18.42 -0.18
CA PRO A 127 -13.97 -17.91 0.90
C PRO A 127 -15.41 -18.46 0.81
N GLY A 128 -15.97 -18.90 1.93
CA GLY A 128 -17.38 -19.25 2.04
C GLY A 128 -17.72 -20.66 1.55
N GLN A 129 -18.72 -20.79 0.69
CA GLN A 129 -19.27 -22.09 0.25
C GLN A 129 -18.38 -22.89 -0.70
N PHE A 130 -17.22 -22.35 -1.08
CA PHE A 130 -16.29 -22.95 -2.04
C PHE A 130 -15.04 -23.52 -1.36
N PHE A 131 -14.98 -23.51 -0.03
CA PHE A 131 -13.94 -24.20 0.74
C PHE A 131 -14.26 -25.71 0.74
N HIS A 132 -13.47 -26.51 0.02
CA HIS A 132 -13.57 -27.98 -0.02
C HIS A 132 -12.46 -28.63 0.78
#